data_AF-A0A7Y6Q006-F1
#
_entry.id   AF-A0A7Y6Q006-F1
#
_cell.length_a   1.000
_cell.length_b   1.000
_cell.length_c   1.000
_cell.angle_alpha   90.00
_cell.angle_beta   90.00
_cell.angle_gamma   90.00
#
_symmetry.space_group_name_H-M   'P 1'
#
loop_
_entity.id
_entity.type
_entity.pdbx_description
1 polymer ?
#
loop_
_entity_poly.entity_id
_entity_poly.type
_entity_poly.pdbx_seq_one_letter_code
_entity_poly.pdbx_strand_id
1 'polypeptide(L)'
;PKSEQYAREQKKTGGSLFGGKLDITAYLHRKLIGDPYSSRKLKLLDDTRDERVARGTKFKTQQLARAAEIAMKNLAGIDSLSLAEKKEALFELWDECEEGEGPTGQAGERVRALVLGFIRTHLPAGSASAYTDSEIAAFDARRTSRQTFAPYEDVDLSVRKHVDVDTDGDGDVDGDDHR
;
A
#
# COMPACT_ATOMS: atom_id res chain seq x y z
N PRO A 1 11.98 -52.57 -0.27
CA PRO A 1 11.47 -53.96 -0.42
C PRO A 1 10.24 -54.20 0.49
N LYS A 2 9.20 -54.84 -0.08
CA LYS A 2 7.77 -54.88 0.33
C LYS A 2 6.91 -53.69 -0.13
N SER A 3 7.26 -53.14 -1.29
CA SER A 3 6.60 -52.03 -2.00
C SER A 3 5.56 -52.47 -3.06
N GLU A 4 4.95 -53.65 -2.96
CA GLU A 4 4.14 -54.19 -4.07
C GLU A 4 2.71 -54.66 -3.75
N GLN A 5 2.22 -54.56 -2.50
CA GLN A 5 0.88 -55.06 -2.18
C GLN A 5 -0.22 -54.01 -1.95
N TYR A 6 0.12 -52.71 -1.88
CA TYR A 6 -0.91 -51.67 -1.72
C TYR A 6 -1.40 -51.03 -3.03
N ALA A 7 -0.92 -51.53 -4.19
CA ALA A 7 -1.24 -50.97 -5.51
C ALA A 7 -2.42 -51.67 -6.23
N ARG A 8 -3.14 -52.59 -5.57
CA ARG A 8 -4.25 -53.34 -6.18
C ARG A 8 -5.51 -53.34 -5.32
N GLU A 9 -6.07 -52.17 -5.04
CA GLU A 9 -7.50 -52.12 -4.62
C GLU A 9 -8.22 -50.81 -4.96
N GLN A 10 -7.60 -49.89 -5.70
CA GLN A 10 -8.26 -48.64 -6.14
C GLN A 10 -8.79 -48.69 -7.57
N LYS A 11 -9.51 -49.76 -7.93
CA LYS A 11 -10.31 -49.76 -9.16
C LYS A 11 -11.69 -50.38 -8.91
N LYS A 12 -12.62 -49.52 -8.51
CA LYS A 12 -14.00 -49.38 -9.01
C LYS A 12 -14.93 -48.95 -7.87
N THR A 13 -15.22 -47.65 -7.83
CA THR A 13 -16.59 -47.14 -7.66
C THR A 13 -16.60 -45.75 -8.29
N GLY A 14 -17.07 -45.70 -9.53
CA GLY A 14 -17.49 -44.44 -10.14
C GLY A 14 -18.69 -43.90 -9.37
N GLY A 15 -18.72 -42.59 -9.13
CA GLY A 15 -19.84 -41.98 -8.43
C GLY A 15 -19.62 -40.50 -8.12
N SER A 16 -19.91 -39.67 -9.10
CA SER A 16 -20.46 -38.31 -8.95
C SER A 16 -19.55 -37.17 -8.46
N LEU A 17 -19.26 -36.28 -9.41
CA LEU A 17 -18.99 -34.87 -9.22
C LEU A 17 -20.28 -34.16 -8.77
N PHE A 18 -20.49 -33.92 -7.46
CA PHE A 18 -21.41 -32.88 -6.95
C PHE A 18 -20.93 -32.39 -5.57
N GLY A 19 -20.66 -31.09 -5.48
CA GLY A 19 -20.23 -30.39 -4.26
C GLY A 19 -21.32 -30.28 -3.19
N GLY A 20 -20.91 -29.98 -1.95
CA GLY A 20 -21.81 -29.59 -0.86
C GLY A 20 -21.70 -30.38 0.45
N LYS A 21 -20.80 -31.37 0.58
CA LYS A 21 -20.54 -32.10 1.85
C LYS A 21 -19.29 -31.64 2.60
N LEU A 22 -18.72 -30.50 2.22
CA LEU A 22 -17.79 -29.80 3.10
C LEU A 22 -18.64 -29.06 4.13
N ASP A 23 -18.43 -29.41 5.41
CA ASP A 23 -18.65 -28.54 6.57
C ASP A 23 -19.87 -28.76 7.48
N ILE A 24 -20.92 -29.54 7.14
CA ILE A 24 -22.03 -29.73 8.11
C ILE A 24 -21.58 -30.59 9.30
N THR A 25 -20.94 -31.74 9.03
CA THR A 25 -20.42 -32.63 10.07
C THR A 25 -19.29 -31.97 10.86
N ALA A 26 -18.42 -31.21 10.20
CA ALA A 26 -17.32 -30.49 10.86
C ALA A 26 -17.84 -29.34 11.74
N TYR A 27 -18.84 -28.60 11.27
CA TYR A 27 -19.54 -27.56 12.04
C TYR A 27 -20.24 -28.15 13.28
N LEU A 28 -20.95 -29.28 13.13
CA LEU A 28 -21.60 -29.98 14.25
C LEU A 28 -20.60 -30.51 15.27
N HIS A 29 -19.49 -31.11 14.83
CA HIS A 29 -18.42 -31.57 15.73
C HIS A 29 -17.78 -30.40 16.50
N ARG A 30 -17.50 -29.28 15.82
CA ARG A 30 -16.94 -28.07 16.45
C ARG A 30 -17.91 -27.46 17.46
N LYS A 31 -19.22 -27.52 17.21
CA LYS A 31 -20.26 -26.95 18.08
C LYS A 31 -20.60 -27.83 19.29
N LEU A 32 -20.56 -29.15 19.14
CA LEU A 32 -20.94 -30.11 20.20
C LEU A 32 -19.76 -30.54 21.09
N ILE A 33 -18.54 -30.63 20.56
CA ILE A 33 -17.36 -31.15 21.28
C ILE A 33 -16.35 -30.03 21.60
N GLY A 34 -16.47 -28.88 20.92
CA GLY A 34 -15.48 -27.81 20.99
C GLY A 34 -14.19 -28.16 20.22
N ASP A 35 -13.36 -27.16 19.96
CA ASP A 35 -12.00 -27.42 19.46
C ASP A 35 -11.08 -27.69 20.67
N PRO A 36 -10.57 -28.94 20.84
CA PRO A 36 -9.75 -29.30 21.99
C PRO A 36 -8.40 -28.55 22.04
N TYR A 37 -8.01 -27.88 20.96
CA TYR A 37 -6.81 -27.05 20.89
C TYR A 37 -7.12 -25.54 20.84
N SER A 38 -8.37 -25.14 21.03
CA SER A 38 -8.80 -23.72 20.96
C SER A 38 -7.93 -22.79 21.82
N SER A 39 -7.65 -23.16 23.06
CA SER A 39 -6.80 -22.36 23.97
C SER A 39 -5.34 -22.28 23.51
N ARG A 40 -4.77 -23.38 23.01
CA ARG A 40 -3.40 -23.41 22.48
C ARG A 40 -3.29 -22.64 21.16
N LYS A 41 -4.32 -22.72 20.31
CA LYS A 41 -4.41 -21.93 19.08
C LYS A 41 -4.56 -20.45 19.39
N LEU A 42 -5.40 -20.07 20.36
CA LEU A 42 -5.56 -18.68 20.77
C LEU A 42 -4.23 -18.12 21.29
N LYS A 43 -3.57 -18.86 22.20
CA LYS A 43 -2.25 -18.50 22.72
C LYS A 43 -1.21 -18.35 21.61
N LEU A 44 -1.14 -19.30 20.66
CA LEU A 44 -0.24 -19.20 19.52
C LEU A 44 -0.55 -17.98 18.63
N LEU A 45 -1.83 -17.68 18.43
CA LEU A 45 -2.24 -16.50 17.67
C LEU A 45 -1.85 -15.20 18.39
N ASP A 46 -2.00 -15.14 19.71
CA ASP A 46 -1.59 -13.99 20.51
C ASP A 46 -0.06 -13.84 20.52
N ASP A 47 0.68 -14.92 20.75
CA ASP A 47 2.14 -14.95 20.76
C ASP A 47 2.75 -14.48 19.42
N THR A 48 2.05 -14.73 18.30
CA THR A 48 2.50 -14.33 16.95
C THR A 48 1.81 -13.09 16.42
N ARG A 49 1.01 -12.39 17.24
CA ARG A 49 0.25 -11.19 16.81
C ARG A 49 1.19 -10.09 16.31
N ASP A 50 2.22 -9.77 17.08
CA ASP A 50 3.15 -8.68 16.76
C ASP A 50 3.97 -8.99 15.52
N GLU A 51 4.41 -10.25 15.36
CA GLU A 51 5.10 -10.70 14.15
C GLU A 51 4.23 -10.59 12.90
N ARG A 52 2.94 -10.94 13.00
CA ARG A 52 1.98 -10.79 11.89
C ARG A 52 1.73 -9.33 11.56
N VAL A 53 1.62 -8.46 12.56
CA VAL A 53 1.49 -7.01 12.36
C VAL A 53 2.74 -6.44 11.70
N ALA A 54 3.93 -6.79 12.17
CA ALA A 54 5.19 -6.36 11.61
C ALA A 54 5.37 -6.84 10.15
N ARG A 55 5.04 -8.11 9.87
CA ARG A 55 5.07 -8.67 8.50
C ARG A 55 4.05 -7.99 7.59
N GLY A 56 2.83 -7.76 8.09
CA GLY A 56 1.79 -7.04 7.35
C GLY A 56 2.19 -5.60 7.04
N THR A 57 2.83 -4.92 7.99
CA THR A 57 3.38 -3.57 7.81
C THR A 57 4.48 -3.56 6.76
N LYS A 58 5.46 -4.48 6.86
CA LYS A 58 6.54 -4.61 5.89
C LYS A 58 6.01 -4.89 4.47
N PHE A 59 5.03 -5.79 4.34
CA PHE A 59 4.39 -6.08 3.06
C PHE A 59 3.67 -4.85 2.49
N LYS A 60 2.94 -4.10 3.32
CA LYS A 60 2.33 -2.82 2.91
C LYS A 60 3.37 -1.81 2.44
N THR A 61 4.47 -1.64 3.17
CA THR A 61 5.58 -0.77 2.77
C THR A 61 6.18 -1.19 1.42
N GLN A 62 6.39 -2.49 1.20
CA GLN A 62 6.88 -3.02 -0.08
C GLN A 62 5.88 -2.78 -1.22
N GLN A 63 4.58 -2.97 -0.97
CA GLN A 63 3.53 -2.70 -1.97
C GLN A 63 3.45 -1.21 -2.32
N LEU A 64 3.60 -0.31 -1.33
CA LEU A 64 3.64 1.14 -1.57
C LEU A 64 4.89 1.55 -2.37
N ALA A 65 6.06 0.96 -2.09
CA ALA A 65 7.26 1.19 -2.88
C ALA A 65 7.07 0.72 -4.34
N ARG A 66 6.38 -0.40 -4.53
CA ARG A 66 6.05 -0.94 -5.86
C ARG A 66 5.01 -0.12 -6.62
N ALA A 67 4.18 0.64 -5.93
CA ALA A 67 3.18 1.51 -6.56
C ALA A 67 3.84 2.56 -7.47
N ALA A 68 5.00 3.10 -7.06
CA ALA A 68 5.78 4.03 -7.88
C ALA A 68 6.29 3.37 -9.17
N GLU A 69 6.77 2.12 -9.11
CA GLU A 69 7.19 1.38 -10.30
C GLU A 69 6.02 1.09 -11.25
N ILE A 70 4.83 0.77 -10.72
CA ILE A 70 3.63 0.55 -11.53
C ILE A 70 3.17 1.86 -12.17
N ALA A 71 3.19 2.96 -11.42
CA ALA A 71 2.90 4.30 -11.96
C ALA A 71 3.88 4.64 -13.10
N MET A 72 5.18 4.39 -12.93
CA MET A 72 6.18 4.58 -13.99
C MET A 72 5.95 3.69 -15.21
N LYS A 73 5.48 2.45 -15.04
CA LYS A 73 5.10 1.57 -16.17
C LYS A 73 3.88 2.09 -16.91
N ASN A 74 2.91 2.68 -16.21
CA ASN A 74 1.76 3.32 -16.85
C ASN A 74 2.21 4.57 -17.64
N LEU A 75 3.19 5.33 -17.15
CA LEU A 75 3.78 6.46 -17.88
C LEU A 75 4.43 6.03 -19.21
N ALA A 76 4.98 4.81 -19.31
CA ALA A 76 5.53 4.31 -20.58
C ALA A 76 4.46 4.10 -21.67
N GLY A 77 3.18 3.94 -21.30
CA GLY A 77 2.06 3.87 -22.24
C GLY A 77 1.54 5.23 -22.71
N ILE A 78 2.02 6.32 -22.12
CA ILE A 78 1.52 7.68 -22.39
C ILE A 78 2.17 8.30 -23.65
N ASP A 79 3.27 7.75 -24.16
CA ASP A 79 3.93 8.28 -25.35
C ASP A 79 3.16 8.12 -26.66
N SER A 80 2.21 7.19 -26.71
CA SER A 80 1.30 7.03 -27.85
C SER A 80 0.07 7.93 -27.79
N LEU A 81 -0.17 8.63 -26.69
CA LEU A 81 -1.32 9.52 -26.51
C LEU A 81 -1.10 10.86 -27.21
N SER A 82 -2.19 11.51 -27.60
CA SER A 82 -2.13 12.91 -28.00
C SER A 82 -1.68 13.78 -26.81
N LEU A 83 -1.19 14.99 -27.08
CA LEU A 83 -0.74 15.90 -26.04
C LEU A 83 -1.85 16.22 -25.03
N ALA A 84 -3.08 16.39 -25.49
CA ALA A 84 -4.23 16.67 -24.62
C ALA A 84 -4.55 15.48 -23.70
N GLU A 85 -4.61 14.26 -24.25
CA GLU A 85 -4.84 13.04 -23.47
C GLU A 85 -3.70 12.76 -22.48
N LYS A 86 -2.46 13.05 -22.88
CA LYS A 86 -1.28 12.96 -22.01
C LYS A 86 -1.41 13.91 -20.82
N LYS A 87 -1.80 15.17 -21.06
CA LYS A 87 -2.02 16.16 -20.00
C LYS A 87 -3.15 15.72 -19.06
N GLU A 88 -4.27 15.28 -19.61
CA GLU A 88 -5.40 14.75 -18.84
C GLU A 88 -4.98 13.60 -17.92
N ALA A 89 -4.33 12.57 -18.48
CA ALA A 89 -3.92 11.38 -17.74
C ALA A 89 -2.91 11.69 -16.62
N LEU A 90 -1.97 12.63 -16.87
CA LEU A 90 -1.02 13.07 -15.86
C LEU A 90 -1.70 13.84 -14.73
N PHE A 91 -2.68 14.68 -15.05
CA PHE A 91 -3.46 15.40 -14.04
C PHE A 91 -4.29 14.44 -13.19
N GLU A 92 -5.05 13.52 -13.79
CA GLU A 92 -5.86 12.54 -13.05
C GLU A 92 -5.00 11.70 -12.10
N LEU A 93 -3.85 11.21 -12.57
CA LEU A 93 -2.92 10.45 -11.73
C LEU A 93 -2.41 11.26 -10.54
N TRP A 94 -2.21 12.56 -10.71
CA TRP A 94 -1.82 13.47 -9.64
C TRP A 94 -2.99 13.76 -8.67
N ASP A 95 -4.19 13.96 -9.19
CA ASP A 95 -5.39 14.33 -8.42
C ASP A 95 -5.88 13.18 -7.53
N GLU A 96 -5.92 11.96 -8.06
CA GLU A 96 -6.37 10.73 -7.38
C GLU A 96 -5.43 10.25 -6.26
N CYS A 97 -4.24 10.86 -6.12
CA CYS A 97 -3.29 10.47 -5.09
C CYS A 97 -3.85 10.75 -3.68
N GLU A 98 -3.73 9.75 -2.80
CA GLU A 98 -4.21 9.87 -1.42
C GLU A 98 -3.47 10.94 -0.62
N GLU A 99 -4.20 11.58 0.29
CA GLU A 99 -3.71 12.69 1.09
C GLU A 99 -3.87 12.47 2.58
N GLY A 100 -3.05 13.17 3.36
CA GLY A 100 -3.17 13.23 4.81
C GLY A 100 -1.98 12.61 5.53
N GLU A 101 -2.16 12.35 6.81
CA GLU A 101 -1.09 11.87 7.68
C GLU A 101 -0.89 10.35 7.56
N GLY A 102 0.33 9.92 7.88
CA GLY A 102 0.70 8.51 7.88
C GLY A 102 1.18 7.96 6.53
N PRO A 103 1.40 6.63 6.45
CA PRO A 103 2.13 6.02 5.34
C PRO A 103 1.46 6.19 3.96
N THR A 104 0.13 6.17 3.91
CA THR A 104 -0.62 6.28 2.64
C THR A 104 -0.52 7.67 2.04
N GLY A 105 -0.74 8.73 2.84
CA GLY A 105 -0.59 10.11 2.36
C GLY A 105 0.86 10.45 1.99
N GLN A 106 1.84 9.93 2.73
CA GLN A 106 3.25 10.05 2.34
C GLN A 106 3.58 9.32 1.03
N ALA A 107 2.89 8.22 0.71
CA ALA A 107 3.05 7.53 -0.57
C ALA A 107 2.41 8.33 -1.71
N GLY A 108 1.21 8.89 -1.50
CA GLY A 108 0.55 9.78 -2.44
C GLY A 108 1.41 11.00 -2.78
N GLU A 109 1.98 11.66 -1.77
CA GLU A 109 2.89 12.81 -1.96
C GLU A 109 4.12 12.44 -2.82
N ARG A 110 4.72 11.25 -2.60
CA ARG A 110 5.83 10.77 -3.43
C ARG A 110 5.41 10.54 -4.88
N VAL A 111 4.23 9.98 -5.12
CA VAL A 111 3.72 9.76 -6.48
C VAL A 111 3.45 11.10 -7.17
N ARG A 112 2.84 12.07 -6.47
CA ARG A 112 2.66 13.44 -7.00
C ARG A 112 3.97 14.06 -7.40
N ALA A 113 4.99 14.03 -6.53
CA ALA A 113 6.31 14.56 -6.84
C ALA A 113 6.92 13.91 -8.10
N LEU A 114 6.74 12.61 -8.30
CA LEU A 114 7.19 11.91 -9.51
C LEU A 114 6.44 12.37 -10.76
N VAL A 115 5.11 12.53 -10.68
CA VAL A 115 4.29 13.05 -11.79
C VAL A 115 4.71 14.47 -12.17
N LEU A 116 4.88 15.35 -11.19
CA LEU A 116 5.34 16.72 -11.42
C LEU A 116 6.75 16.76 -12.04
N GLY A 117 7.67 15.91 -11.56
CA GLY A 117 8.99 15.76 -12.17
C GLY A 117 8.94 15.28 -13.62
N PHE A 118 8.05 14.34 -13.92
CA PHE A 118 7.80 13.87 -15.29
C PHE A 118 7.27 14.99 -16.19
N ILE A 119 6.28 15.75 -15.71
CA ILE A 119 5.74 16.93 -16.43
C ILE A 119 6.86 17.92 -16.74
N ARG A 120 7.70 18.27 -15.76
CA ARG A 120 8.81 19.21 -15.97
C ARG A 120 9.84 18.71 -16.98
N THR A 121 10.03 17.40 -17.04
CA THR A 121 11.01 16.77 -17.94
C THR A 121 10.49 16.69 -19.38
N HIS A 122 9.22 16.34 -19.58
CA HIS A 122 8.66 16.03 -20.92
C HIS A 122 7.72 17.12 -21.47
N LEU A 123 7.14 17.94 -20.61
CA LEU A 123 6.28 19.08 -20.92
C LEU A 123 6.83 20.34 -20.21
N PRO A 124 8.09 20.75 -20.48
CA PRO A 124 8.75 21.82 -19.74
C PRO A 124 8.03 23.16 -19.93
N ALA A 125 8.09 24.03 -18.92
CA ALA A 125 7.50 25.36 -18.97
C ALA A 125 7.98 26.16 -20.20
N GLY A 126 7.07 26.89 -20.84
CA GLY A 126 7.37 27.69 -22.03
C GLY A 126 7.52 26.90 -23.34
N SER A 127 7.43 25.56 -23.31
CA SER A 127 7.36 24.75 -24.54
C SER A 127 5.94 24.72 -25.11
N ALA A 128 5.82 24.34 -26.39
CA ALA A 128 4.52 24.13 -27.02
C ALA A 128 3.70 22.99 -26.37
N SER A 129 4.38 22.08 -25.64
CA SER A 129 3.73 21.01 -24.88
C SER A 129 3.41 21.38 -23.44
N ALA A 130 3.79 22.58 -22.98
CA ALA A 130 3.55 23.03 -21.61
C ALA A 130 2.06 23.12 -21.28
N TYR A 131 1.70 22.92 -20.02
CA TYR A 131 0.40 23.35 -19.51
C TYR A 131 0.32 24.87 -19.58
N THR A 132 -0.75 25.36 -20.17
CA THR A 132 -1.11 26.77 -20.19
C THR A 132 -1.83 27.15 -18.90
N ASP A 133 -1.79 28.43 -18.55
CA ASP A 133 -2.48 28.95 -17.36
C ASP A 133 -4.00 28.65 -17.40
N SER A 134 -4.60 28.70 -18.59
CA SER A 134 -6.01 28.34 -18.78
C SER A 134 -6.29 26.86 -18.56
N GLU A 135 -5.37 25.97 -18.97
CA GLU A 135 -5.50 24.54 -18.70
C GLU A 135 -5.35 24.27 -17.21
N ILE A 136 -4.36 24.88 -16.55
CA ILE A 136 -4.16 24.75 -15.10
C ILE A 136 -5.41 25.19 -14.34
N ALA A 137 -5.96 26.36 -14.67
CA ALA A 137 -7.19 26.85 -14.06
C ALA A 137 -8.40 25.92 -14.29
N ALA A 138 -8.51 25.32 -15.48
CA ALA A 138 -9.57 24.37 -15.78
C ALA A 138 -9.44 23.06 -14.98
N PHE A 139 -8.21 22.57 -14.81
CA PHE A 139 -7.89 21.41 -13.98
C PHE A 139 -8.15 21.68 -12.50
N ASP A 140 -7.68 22.81 -11.98
CA ASP A 140 -7.91 23.21 -10.59
C ASP A 140 -9.39 23.41 -10.26
N ALA A 141 -10.21 23.82 -11.22
CA ALA A 141 -11.65 23.99 -11.03
C ALA A 141 -12.39 22.66 -10.83
N ARG A 142 -11.84 21.54 -11.32
CA ARG A 142 -12.46 20.21 -11.26
C ARG A 142 -11.71 19.19 -10.39
N ARG A 143 -10.64 19.61 -9.73
CA ARG A 143 -9.81 18.76 -8.86
C ARG A 143 -10.59 18.26 -7.65
N THR A 144 -10.24 17.06 -7.20
CA THR A 144 -10.73 16.47 -5.96
C THR A 144 -9.69 16.54 -4.84
N SER A 145 -8.40 16.60 -5.19
CA SER A 145 -7.26 16.90 -4.32
C SER A 145 -7.49 18.18 -3.53
N ARG A 146 -6.91 18.31 -2.33
CA ARG A 146 -6.90 19.58 -1.57
C ARG A 146 -5.71 20.46 -1.92
N GLN A 147 -4.70 19.91 -2.60
CA GLN A 147 -3.55 20.67 -3.08
C GLN A 147 -3.90 21.37 -4.40
N THR A 148 -3.22 22.49 -4.69
CA THR A 148 -3.32 23.18 -5.98
C THR A 148 -2.44 22.50 -7.01
N PHE A 149 -2.92 22.35 -8.24
CA PHE A 149 -2.12 21.78 -9.32
C PHE A 149 -1.15 22.82 -9.89
N ALA A 150 0.06 22.87 -9.33
CA ALA A 150 1.10 23.81 -9.74
C ALA A 150 2.29 23.07 -10.41
N PRO A 151 2.18 22.65 -11.68
CA PRO A 151 3.17 21.78 -12.31
C PRO A 151 4.56 22.39 -12.45
N TYR A 152 4.67 23.71 -12.45
CA TYR A 152 5.92 24.44 -12.69
C TYR A 152 6.44 25.23 -11.48
N GLU A 153 5.72 25.24 -10.36
CA GLU A 153 6.22 25.87 -9.13
C GLU A 153 7.13 24.90 -8.38
N ASP A 154 8.30 25.36 -7.96
CA ASP A 154 9.15 24.54 -7.09
C ASP A 154 8.50 24.42 -5.70
N VAL A 155 8.15 23.18 -5.33
CA VAL A 155 7.64 22.87 -4.00
C VAL A 155 8.81 23.04 -3.04
N ASP A 156 8.85 24.15 -2.30
CA ASP A 156 9.82 24.35 -1.24
C ASP A 156 9.55 23.34 -0.11
N LEU A 157 10.25 22.20 -0.16
CA LEU A 157 10.17 21.12 0.82
C LEU A 157 10.74 21.52 2.20
N SER A 158 11.17 22.77 2.39
CA SER A 158 11.77 23.26 3.65
C SER A 158 10.76 23.44 4.80
N VAL A 159 9.46 23.51 4.53
CA VAL A 159 8.44 23.88 5.53
C VAL A 159 8.09 22.74 6.51
N ARG A 160 8.52 21.49 6.29
CA ARG A 160 8.16 20.33 7.15
C ARG A 160 9.28 19.83 8.07
N LYS A 161 10.25 20.68 8.42
CA LYS A 161 11.16 20.45 9.58
C LYS A 161 10.66 21.21 10.81
N HIS A 162 9.50 20.84 11.33
CA HIS A 162 9.13 21.12 12.73
C HIS A 162 8.19 20.01 13.19
N VAL A 163 8.77 18.86 13.51
CA VAL A 163 8.22 17.98 14.54
C VAL A 163 9.34 17.89 15.55
N ASP A 164 9.13 18.64 16.62
CA ASP A 164 10.00 18.72 17.79
C ASP A 164 10.31 17.31 18.28
N VAL A 165 11.61 16.99 18.28
CA VAL A 165 12.17 15.87 19.01
C VAL A 165 12.31 16.39 20.43
N ASP A 166 11.26 16.20 21.23
CA ASP A 166 11.37 16.28 22.69
C ASP A 166 12.11 15.03 23.16
N THR A 167 13.43 15.06 23.04
CA THR A 167 14.32 14.27 23.89
C THR A 167 14.43 14.99 25.22
N ASP A 168 13.52 14.72 26.14
CA ASP A 168 13.74 14.98 27.56
C ASP A 168 14.75 13.94 28.07
N GLY A 169 16.02 14.31 27.94
CA GLY A 169 17.12 13.74 28.68
C GLY A 169 17.83 14.87 29.41
N ASP A 170 17.60 14.97 30.72
CA ASP A 170 18.49 15.45 31.77
C ASP A 170 17.69 15.26 33.07
N GLY A 171 18.09 14.44 34.03
CA GLY A 171 19.43 14.25 34.56
C GLY A 171 19.37 14.75 36.00
N ASP A 172 19.54 13.86 36.98
CA ASP A 172 20.37 14.17 38.14
C ASP A 172 20.65 12.92 38.97
N VAL A 173 21.96 12.71 39.11
CA VAL A 173 22.63 11.80 40.02
C VAL A 173 22.81 12.58 41.32
N ASP A 174 22.28 12.08 42.43
CA ASP A 174 22.81 12.41 43.74
C ASP A 174 22.92 11.12 44.55
N GLY A 175 24.16 10.78 44.89
CA GLY A 175 24.44 9.86 45.98
C GLY A 175 24.31 10.58 47.32
N ASP A 176 23.84 9.90 48.35
CA ASP A 176 24.61 9.74 49.58
C ASP A 176 23.85 8.84 50.58
N ASP A 177 24.63 7.88 51.08
CA ASP A 177 24.76 7.48 52.48
C ASP A 177 23.60 7.76 53.45
N HIS A 178 22.98 6.70 53.98
CA HIS A 178 22.74 6.57 55.43
C HIS A 178 22.34 5.14 55.83
N ARG A 179 23.24 4.51 56.61
CA ARG A 179 23.04 3.59 57.76
C ARG A 179 22.09 2.40 57.64
#